data_AF-A0A8T4SF71-F1
#
_entry.id   AF-A0A8T4SF71-F1
#
_cell.length_a   1.000
_cell.length_b   1.000
_cell.length_c   1.000
_cell.angle_alpha   90.00
_cell.angle_beta   90.00
_cell.angle_gamma   90.00
#
_symmetry.space_group_name_H-M   'P 1'
#
loop_
_entity.id
_entity.type
_entity.pdbx_description
1 polymer ?
#
loop_
_entity_poly.entity_id
_entity_poly.type
_entity_poly.pdbx_seq_one_letter_code
_entity_poly.pdbx_strand_id
1 'polypeptide(L)'
;MKKGDANVFWVLVFAVLALVVLLVLSVIFGKGITNVRQDFEGCTVRGGVCQSSCVEGKEFEFQKENICPLNADKKPQKCCVKLNG
;
A
#
# COMPACT_ATOMS: atom_id res chain seq x y z
N MET A 1 33.43 30.91 -29.89
CA MET A 1 32.78 29.69 -29.36
C MET A 1 31.28 29.95 -29.31
N LYS A 2 30.48 29.11 -29.99
CA LYS A 2 29.05 29.31 -30.23
C LYS A 2 28.28 29.30 -28.90
N LYS A 3 27.49 30.35 -28.63
CA LYS A 3 26.68 30.52 -27.40
C LYS A 3 25.57 29.45 -27.20
N GLY A 4 25.42 28.49 -28.11
CA GLY A 4 24.43 27.41 -28.03
C GLY A 4 24.86 26.20 -27.21
N ASP A 5 26.16 25.85 -27.21
CA ASP A 5 26.63 24.61 -26.59
C ASP A 5 26.60 24.66 -25.05
N ALA A 6 26.84 25.85 -24.48
CA ALA A 6 26.79 26.06 -23.03
C ALA A 6 25.39 25.82 -22.45
N ASN A 7 24.33 26.18 -23.18
CA ASN A 7 22.96 26.05 -22.70
C ASN A 7 22.51 24.57 -22.71
N VAL A 8 22.92 23.81 -23.73
CA VAL A 8 22.61 22.38 -23.84
C VAL A 8 23.31 21.57 -22.75
N PHE A 9 24.56 21.90 -22.42
CA PHE A 9 25.29 21.24 -21.33
C PHE A 9 24.59 21.40 -19.98
N TRP A 10 24.15 22.61 -19.64
CA TRP A 10 23.42 22.88 -18.40
C TRP A 10 22.07 22.16 -18.34
N VAL A 11 21.33 22.12 -19.44
CA VAL A 11 20.05 21.38 -19.52
C VAL A 11 20.26 19.90 -19.23
N LEU A 12 21.33 19.31 -19.76
CA LEU A 12 21.67 17.90 -19.54
C LEU A 12 22.03 17.64 -18.07
N VAL A 13 22.78 18.55 -17.43
CA VAL A 13 23.10 18.47 -16.00
C VAL A 13 21.84 18.54 -15.14
N PHE A 14 20.91 19.48 -15.42
CA PHE A 14 19.65 19.57 -14.67
C PHE A 14 18.77 18.33 -14.86
N ALA A 15 18.73 17.75 -16.06
CA ALA A 15 18.00 16.53 -16.33
C ALA A 15 18.52 15.34 -15.49
N VAL A 16 19.84 15.19 -15.42
CA VAL A 16 20.47 14.13 -14.60
C VAL A 16 20.21 14.39 -13.11
N LEU A 17 20.34 15.63 -12.64
CA LEU A 17 20.11 15.98 -11.24
C LEU A 17 18.66 15.69 -10.82
N ALA A 18 17.68 16.05 -11.65
CA ALA A 18 16.27 15.78 -11.40
C ALA A 18 15.98 14.27 -11.34
N LEU A 19 16.60 13.47 -12.23
CA LEU A 19 16.45 12.02 -12.23
C LEU A 19 16.99 11.40 -10.94
N VAL A 20 18.16 11.86 -10.46
CA VAL A 20 18.73 11.41 -9.19
C VAL A 20 17.82 11.76 -8.00
N VAL A 21 17.27 12.98 -7.96
CA VAL A 21 16.34 13.37 -6.90
C VAL A 21 15.09 12.48 -6.90
N LEU A 22 14.50 12.18 -8.05
CA LEU A 22 13.34 11.29 -8.15
C LEU A 22 13.65 9.86 -7.66
N LEU A 23 14.84 9.34 -7.94
CA LEU A 23 15.27 8.04 -7.41
C LEU A 23 15.38 8.05 -5.88
N VAL A 24 15.97 9.11 -5.31
CA VAL A 24 16.09 9.26 -3.85
C VAL A 24 14.71 9.35 -3.20
N LEU A 25 13.81 10.16 -3.76
CA LEU A 25 12.42 10.23 -3.29
C LEU A 25 11.74 8.87 -3.38
N SER A 26 11.95 8.11 -4.45
CA SER A 26 11.36 6.76 -4.61
C SER A 26 11.82 5.78 -3.53
N VAL A 27 13.08 5.87 -3.07
CA VAL A 27 13.59 5.03 -1.98
C VAL A 27 13.02 5.45 -0.62
N ILE A 28 12.89 6.75 -0.37
CA ILE A 28 12.33 7.27 0.89
C ILE A 28 10.84 6.94 0.98
N PHE A 29 10.08 7.26 -0.06
CA PHE A 29 8.65 6.98 -0.11
C PHE A 29 8.37 5.48 -0.25
N GLY A 30 9.17 4.74 -1.01
CA GLY A 30 9.01 3.28 -1.16
C GLY A 30 9.10 2.53 0.17
N LYS A 31 9.95 3.00 1.11
CA LYS A 31 10.05 2.43 2.46
C LYS A 31 8.85 2.77 3.37
N GLY A 32 8.16 3.89 3.13
CA GLY A 32 6.96 4.27 3.88
C GLY A 32 5.68 3.62 3.34
N ILE A 33 5.54 3.51 2.02
CA ILE A 33 4.31 3.06 1.36
C ILE A 33 4.04 1.57 1.61
N THR A 34 5.07 0.74 1.81
CA THR A 34 4.89 -0.69 2.15
C THR A 34 4.15 -0.91 3.46
N ASN A 35 4.38 -0.07 4.47
CA ASN A 35 3.66 -0.16 5.75
C ASN A 35 2.24 0.43 5.66
N VAL A 36 2.05 1.49 4.88
CA VAL A 36 0.74 2.14 4.72
C VAL A 36 -0.25 1.26 3.96
N ARG A 37 0.23 0.44 3.01
CA ARG A 37 -0.62 -0.48 2.24
C ARG A 37 -1.26 -1.57 3.11
N GLN A 38 -0.59 -2.00 4.18
CA GLN A 38 -1.16 -2.96 5.13
C GLN A 38 -2.30 -2.37 5.96
N ASP A 39 -2.26 -1.07 6.25
CA ASP A 39 -3.29 -0.41 7.06
C ASP A 39 -4.63 -0.24 6.30
N PHE A 40 -4.57 0.09 5.00
CA PHE A 40 -5.79 0.29 4.19
C PHE A 40 -6.47 -0.99 3.70
N GLU A 41 -5.83 -2.16 3.84
CA GLU A 41 -6.43 -3.45 3.49
C GLU A 41 -6.96 -4.23 4.72
N GLY A 42 -6.93 -3.64 5.92
CA GLY A 42 -7.41 -4.27 7.15
C GLY A 42 -8.93 -4.48 7.17
N CYS A 43 -9.38 -5.64 7.67
CA CYS A 43 -10.81 -5.98 7.83
C CYS A 43 -11.61 -4.89 8.55
N THR A 44 -10.97 -4.27 9.55
CA THR A 44 -11.54 -3.23 10.41
C THR A 44 -11.87 -1.96 9.63
N VAL A 45 -11.08 -1.60 8.62
CA VAL A 45 -11.35 -0.42 7.75
C VAL A 45 -12.64 -0.61 6.95
N ARG A 46 -12.98 -1.86 6.62
CA ARG A 46 -14.22 -2.22 5.92
C ARG A 46 -15.42 -2.38 6.85
N GLY A 47 -15.29 -2.03 8.14
CA GLY A 47 -16.33 -2.23 9.14
C GLY A 47 -16.53 -3.70 9.53
N GLY A 48 -15.55 -4.55 9.23
CA GLY A 48 -15.57 -5.98 9.56
C GLY A 48 -14.75 -6.33 10.80
N VAL A 49 -15.00 -7.53 11.30
CA VAL A 49 -14.24 -8.16 12.39
C VAL A 49 -13.62 -9.46 11.88
N CYS A 50 -12.37 -9.69 12.28
CA CYS A 50 -11.67 -10.94 11.96
C CYS A 50 -12.12 -12.05 12.90
N GLN A 51 -12.73 -13.10 12.34
CA GLN A 51 -13.18 -14.28 13.09
C GLN A 51 -12.82 -15.55 12.33
N SER A 52 -12.78 -16.69 13.03
CA SER A 52 -12.55 -18.01 12.40
C SER A 52 -13.74 -18.47 11.53
N SER A 53 -14.94 -18.01 11.87
CA SER A 53 -16.18 -18.33 11.17
C SER A 53 -17.09 -17.11 11.26
N CYS A 54 -17.73 -16.75 10.13
CA CYS A 54 -18.75 -15.71 10.08
C CYS A 54 -20.12 -16.33 10.34
N VAL A 55 -21.02 -15.57 10.97
CA VAL A 55 -22.40 -16.00 11.20
C VAL A 55 -23.16 -15.99 9.87
N GLU A 56 -23.50 -17.18 9.38
CA GLU A 56 -24.28 -17.34 8.15
C GLU A 56 -25.61 -16.56 8.23
N GLY A 57 -25.86 -15.70 7.24
CA GLY A 57 -27.07 -14.90 7.13
C GLY A 57 -27.05 -13.54 7.85
N LYS A 58 -25.99 -13.20 8.60
CA LYS A 58 -25.83 -11.87 9.22
C LYS A 58 -24.55 -11.15 8.82
N GLU A 59 -23.58 -11.89 8.30
CA GLU A 59 -22.25 -11.38 7.99
C GLU A 59 -21.82 -11.81 6.58
N PHE A 60 -21.10 -10.92 5.88
CA PHE A 60 -20.49 -11.22 4.60
C PHE A 60 -19.02 -11.63 4.79
N GLU A 61 -18.62 -12.74 4.17
CA GLU A 61 -17.26 -13.28 4.23
C GLU A 61 -16.40 -12.74 3.07
N PHE A 62 -15.33 -12.02 3.39
CA PHE A 62 -14.30 -11.65 2.40
C PHE A 62 -13.11 -12.59 2.48
N GLN A 63 -12.91 -13.42 1.46
CA GLN A 63 -11.73 -14.28 1.29
C GLN A 63 -10.63 -13.59 0.48
N LYS A 64 -9.96 -12.60 1.07
CA LYS A 64 -8.72 -12.08 0.49
C LYS A 64 -7.57 -12.45 1.42
N GLU A 65 -6.53 -13.06 0.87
CA GLU A 65 -5.32 -13.42 1.61
C GLU A 65 -4.76 -12.16 2.32
N ASN A 66 -4.43 -12.31 3.61
CA ASN A 66 -3.81 -11.29 4.49
C ASN A 66 -4.68 -10.11 4.96
N ILE A 67 -6.00 -10.13 4.81
CA ILE A 67 -6.87 -9.09 5.42
C ILE A 67 -6.95 -9.20 6.95
N CYS A 68 -6.81 -10.42 7.48
CA CYS A 68 -6.84 -10.71 8.91
C CYS A 68 -5.53 -11.35 9.37
N PRO A 69 -4.96 -10.92 10.50
CA PRO A 69 -3.78 -11.56 11.07
C PRO A 69 -4.11 -13.01 11.48
N LEU A 70 -3.08 -13.83 11.59
CA LEU A 70 -3.22 -15.17 12.14
C LEU A 70 -3.69 -15.07 13.60
N ASN A 71 -4.66 -15.90 13.96
CA ASN A 71 -5.13 -16.03 15.33
C ASN A 71 -4.02 -16.57 16.26
N ALA A 72 -4.23 -16.54 17.58
CA ALA A 72 -3.32 -17.16 18.56
C ALA A 72 -2.98 -18.62 18.23
N ASP A 73 -3.91 -19.35 17.59
CA ASP A 73 -3.74 -20.73 17.11
C ASP A 73 -3.08 -20.87 15.73
N LYS A 74 -2.51 -19.80 15.16
CA LYS A 74 -1.94 -19.74 13.80
C LYS A 74 -2.90 -20.20 12.68
N LYS A 75 -4.21 -20.06 12.90
CA LYS A 75 -5.23 -20.38 11.89
C LYS A 75 -5.56 -19.13 11.05
N PRO A 76 -5.79 -19.29 9.73
CA PRO A 76 -6.27 -18.20 8.89
C PRO A 76 -7.64 -17.74 9.40
N GLN A 77 -7.77 -16.44 9.65
CA GLN A 77 -9.04 -15.81 9.99
C GLN A 77 -9.70 -15.25 8.74
N LYS A 78 -11.02 -15.17 8.77
CA LYS A 78 -11.83 -14.58 7.72
C LYS A 78 -12.34 -13.22 8.18
N CYS A 79 -12.50 -12.30 7.23
CA CYS A 79 -13.08 -11.00 7.52
C CYS A 79 -14.60 -11.06 7.41
N CYS A 80 -15.29 -10.85 8.53
CA CYS A 80 -16.74 -10.88 8.63
C CYS A 80 -17.28 -9.46 8.77
N VAL A 81 -18.05 -8.99 7.79
CA VAL A 81 -18.68 -7.67 7.83
C VAL A 81 -20.15 -7.82 8.19
N LYS A 82 -20.61 -7.15 9.25
CA LYS A 82 -22.02 -7.16 9.63
C LYS A 82 -22.87 -6.45 8.57
N LEU A 83 -23.89 -7.13 8.10
CA LEU A 83 -24.95 -6.53 7.30
C LEU A 83 -25.89 -5.81 8.26
N ASN A 84 -25.72 -4.49 8.43
CA ASN A 84 -26.78 -3.67 9.01
C ASN A 84 -27.88 -3.56 7.96
N GLY A 85 -28.86 -4.45 8.06
CA GLY A 85 -30.15 -4.34 7.37
C GLY A 85 -31.12 -3.47 8.16
#